data_AF-A0A250XX60-F1
#
_entry.id   AF-A0A250XX60-F1
#
_cell.length_a   1.000
_cell.length_b   1.000
_cell.length_c   1.000
_cell.angle_alpha   90.00
_cell.angle_beta   90.00
_cell.angle_gamma   90.00
#
_symmetry.space_group_name_H-M   'P 1'
#
loop_
_entity.id
_entity.type
_entity.pdbx_description
1 polymer ?
#
loop_
_entity_poly.entity_id
_entity_poly.type
_entity_poly.pdbx_seq_one_letter_code
_entity_poly.pdbx_strand_id
1 'polypeptide(L)'
;MRPVPPELQAEDEQELLLLLEPQEFLQGAAQLTQMSSPPCSMPWIPLESLTHLHLAVIGLEAYLWSHQPSAQRIQQLESPEVSIGWPEVEEALVLLQLFADLDVLLVASWQELSQHVCAFTKALAQRPSKQCRDTQAFAFCTAGRWASGQRVSRDGSGLRGVWWKQIRQFNRVSPAVADAIVTAFPSPRLLQQAFSACSTEQERLGLLADLPVKAREGRQPRRVGPDLSRRICLFLTTANPDLLLDLGF
;
A
#
# COMPACT_ATOMS: atom_id res chain seq x y z
N MET A 1 -6.05 -31.72 19.87
CA MET A 1 -7.21 -30.90 19.47
C MET A 1 -6.67 -29.51 19.13
N ARG A 2 -6.84 -29.04 17.89
CA ARG A 2 -6.52 -27.64 17.56
C ARG A 2 -7.58 -26.76 18.24
N PRO A 3 -7.23 -25.64 18.89
CA PRO A 3 -8.23 -24.70 19.33
C PRO A 3 -8.94 -24.15 18.08
N VAL A 4 -10.27 -24.25 18.07
CA VAL A 4 -11.11 -23.47 17.14
C VAL A 4 -10.86 -22.00 17.49
N PRO A 5 -10.50 -21.14 16.53
CA PRO A 5 -10.33 -19.72 16.83
C PRO A 5 -11.67 -19.17 17.35
N PRO A 6 -11.66 -18.21 18.28
CA PRO A 6 -12.90 -17.55 18.67
C PRO A 6 -13.56 -17.03 17.40
N GLU A 7 -14.83 -17.36 17.21
CA GLU A 7 -15.67 -16.68 16.23
C GLU A 7 -15.55 -15.19 16.57
N LEU A 8 -14.74 -14.47 15.79
CA LEU A 8 -14.73 -13.02 15.80
C LEU A 8 -16.17 -12.65 15.46
N GLN A 9 -16.92 -12.20 16.46
CA GLN A 9 -18.19 -11.53 16.24
C GLN A 9 -17.89 -10.46 15.20
N ALA A 10 -18.35 -10.67 13.97
CA ALA A 10 -18.37 -9.62 12.99
C ALA A 10 -19.37 -8.61 13.55
N GLU A 11 -18.87 -7.60 14.25
CA GLU A 11 -19.57 -6.33 14.33
C GLU A 11 -19.98 -6.03 12.89
N ASP A 12 -21.29 -5.98 12.64
CA ASP A 12 -21.86 -5.78 11.33
C ASP A 12 -21.65 -4.30 10.99
N GLU A 13 -20.39 -3.94 10.72
CA GLU A 13 -19.99 -2.60 10.29
C GLU A 13 -20.70 -2.33 8.96
N GLN A 14 -21.75 -1.51 9.02
CA GLN A 14 -22.53 -1.14 7.86
C GLN A 14 -21.81 -0.04 7.11
N GLU A 15 -21.41 -0.33 5.87
CA GLU A 15 -20.74 0.62 4.97
C GLU A 15 -21.80 1.19 4.02
N LEU A 16 -21.95 2.51 3.99
CA LEU A 16 -22.96 3.19 3.16
C LEU A 16 -22.26 4.04 2.09
N LEU A 17 -22.61 3.84 0.82
CA LEU A 17 -22.16 4.70 -0.28
C LEU A 17 -23.33 5.60 -0.73
N LEU A 18 -23.21 6.90 -0.51
CA LEU A 18 -24.19 7.89 -0.93
C LEU A 18 -23.72 8.57 -2.22
N LEU A 19 -24.52 8.44 -3.28
CA LEU A 19 -24.29 9.15 -4.54
C LEU A 19 -24.95 10.52 -4.46
N LEU A 20 -24.17 11.57 -4.73
CA LEU A 20 -24.62 12.96 -4.76
C LEU A 20 -24.51 13.53 -6.17
N GLU A 21 -25.47 14.37 -6.53
CA GLU A 21 -25.35 15.20 -7.72
C GLU A 21 -24.28 16.28 -7.50
N PRO A 22 -23.53 16.70 -8.54
CA PRO A 22 -22.51 17.74 -8.41
C PRO A 22 -23.01 19.04 -7.76
N GLN A 23 -24.23 19.45 -8.08
CA GLN A 23 -24.85 20.64 -7.50
C GLN A 23 -25.08 20.51 -6.00
N GLU A 24 -25.60 19.36 -5.56
CA GLU A 24 -25.85 19.08 -4.15
C GLU A 24 -24.55 19.07 -3.35
N PHE A 25 -23.51 18.43 -3.90
CA PHE A 25 -22.18 18.40 -3.31
C PHE A 25 -21.59 19.81 -3.16
N LEU A 26 -21.67 20.63 -4.22
CA LEU A 26 -21.16 21.99 -4.22
C LEU A 26 -21.88 22.88 -3.20
N GLN A 27 -23.21 22.76 -3.06
CA GLN A 27 -23.96 23.53 -2.07
C GLN A 27 -23.50 23.24 -0.64
N GLY A 28 -23.31 21.97 -0.28
CA GLY A 28 -22.79 21.64 1.05
C GLY A 28 -21.32 22.00 1.21
N ALA A 29 -20.51 21.92 0.15
CA ALA A 29 -19.11 22.35 0.18
C ALA A 29 -18.98 23.86 0.48
N ALA A 30 -19.83 24.70 -0.12
CA ALA A 30 -19.87 26.13 0.21
C ALA A 30 -20.31 26.40 1.65
N GLN A 31 -21.26 25.64 2.18
CA GLN A 31 -21.68 25.79 3.59
C GLN A 31 -20.53 25.43 4.52
N LEU A 32 -19.79 24.38 4.19
CA LEU A 32 -18.64 23.88 4.94
C LEU A 32 -17.50 24.89 5.02
N THR A 33 -17.10 25.47 3.90
CA THR A 33 -15.99 26.44 3.85
C THR A 33 -16.35 27.77 4.50
N GLN A 34 -17.64 28.09 4.62
CA GLN A 34 -18.11 29.32 5.28
C GLN A 34 -18.31 29.17 6.80
N MET A 35 -18.21 27.96 7.36
CA MET A 35 -18.38 27.74 8.79
C MET A 35 -17.10 28.07 9.59
N SER A 36 -17.25 28.92 10.62
CA SER A 36 -16.17 29.35 11.52
C SER A 36 -15.97 28.43 12.74
N SER A 37 -16.84 27.43 12.93
CA SER A 37 -16.85 26.50 14.08
C SER A 37 -16.97 25.04 13.63
N PRO A 38 -16.49 24.06 14.43
CA PRO A 38 -16.55 22.65 14.04
C PRO A 38 -17.98 22.18 13.75
N PRO A 39 -18.16 21.31 12.74
CA PRO A 39 -19.45 21.03 12.13
C PRO A 39 -20.31 20.13 13.02
N CYS A 40 -21.31 20.71 13.71
CA CYS A 40 -22.32 19.93 14.45
C CYS A 40 -23.45 19.41 13.54
N SER A 41 -23.51 19.80 12.28
CA SER A 41 -24.54 19.33 11.34
C SER A 41 -24.04 19.44 9.91
N MET A 42 -23.65 18.32 9.31
CA MET A 42 -23.37 18.23 7.88
C MET A 42 -24.66 17.87 7.13
N PRO A 43 -24.93 18.45 5.95
CA PRO A 43 -26.16 18.17 5.21
C PRO A 43 -26.29 16.71 4.74
N TRP A 44 -25.18 15.98 4.61
CA TRP A 44 -25.16 14.60 4.09
C TRP A 44 -24.97 13.52 5.16
N ILE A 45 -24.83 13.88 6.43
CA ILE A 45 -24.56 12.91 7.51
C ILE A 45 -25.88 12.58 8.23
N PRO A 46 -26.31 11.31 8.25
CA PRO A 46 -27.38 10.87 9.14
C PRO A 46 -26.91 11.03 10.59
N LEU A 47 -27.72 11.66 11.44
CA LEU A 47 -27.35 12.00 12.83
C LEU A 47 -27.18 10.77 13.75
N GLU A 48 -27.56 9.57 13.30
CA GLU A 48 -27.59 8.36 14.13
C GLU A 48 -27.26 7.10 13.31
N SER A 49 -25.99 6.66 13.29
CA SER A 49 -25.60 5.23 13.27
C SER A 49 -24.07 5.07 13.19
N LEU A 50 -23.58 3.90 13.63
CA LEU A 50 -22.18 3.44 13.55
C LEU A 50 -21.74 3.10 12.10
N THR A 51 -22.45 3.62 11.08
CA THR A 51 -22.20 3.34 9.67
C THR A 51 -21.06 4.19 9.14
N HIS A 52 -20.07 3.56 8.50
CA HIS A 52 -19.03 4.30 7.79
C HIS A 52 -19.60 4.80 6.46
N LEU A 53 -19.69 6.12 6.30
CA LEU A 53 -20.30 6.76 5.14
C LEU A 53 -19.23 7.15 4.12
N HIS A 54 -19.46 6.78 2.87
CA HIS A 54 -18.68 7.15 1.70
C HIS A 54 -19.55 8.02 0.79
N LEU A 55 -19.03 9.13 0.30
CA LEU A 55 -19.71 9.97 -0.68
C LEU A 55 -19.17 9.67 -2.08
N ALA A 56 -20.02 9.68 -3.10
CA ALA A 56 -19.60 9.62 -4.49
C ALA A 56 -20.25 10.73 -5.31
N VAL A 57 -19.46 11.40 -6.15
CA VAL A 57 -19.95 12.44 -7.06
C VAL A 57 -19.47 12.13 -8.47
N ILE A 58 -20.40 12.04 -9.41
CA ILE A 58 -20.09 11.76 -10.82
C ILE A 58 -20.02 13.08 -11.59
N GLY A 59 -18.92 13.30 -12.33
CA GLY A 59 -18.80 14.36 -13.31
C GLY A 59 -18.66 15.77 -12.71
N LEU A 60 -18.21 15.89 -11.45
CA LEU A 60 -18.02 17.19 -10.78
C LEU A 60 -17.15 18.14 -11.60
N GLU A 61 -16.08 17.62 -12.20
CA GLU A 61 -15.18 18.42 -13.04
C GLU A 61 -15.92 18.98 -14.26
N ALA A 62 -16.61 18.15 -15.02
CA ALA A 62 -17.38 18.59 -16.19
C ALA A 62 -18.48 19.59 -15.79
N TYR A 63 -19.08 19.40 -14.61
CA TYR A 63 -20.06 20.33 -14.06
C TYR A 63 -19.43 21.70 -13.80
N LEU A 64 -18.30 21.77 -13.09
CA LEU A 64 -17.58 23.02 -12.82
C LEU A 64 -17.14 23.72 -14.11
N TRP A 65 -16.65 22.98 -15.11
CA TRP A 65 -16.27 23.53 -16.41
C TRP A 65 -17.47 24.15 -17.16
N SER A 66 -18.64 23.51 -17.13
CA SER A 66 -19.85 24.01 -17.83
C SER A 66 -20.52 25.21 -17.14
N HIS A 67 -20.25 25.41 -15.85
CA HIS A 67 -20.79 26.50 -15.03
C HIS A 67 -19.81 27.65 -14.81
N GLN A 68 -18.64 27.63 -15.47
CA GLN A 68 -17.77 28.80 -15.46
C GLN A 68 -18.47 30.01 -16.12
N PRO A 69 -18.35 31.22 -15.54
CA PRO A 69 -18.94 32.41 -16.13
C PRO A 69 -18.29 32.70 -17.49
N SER A 70 -18.94 32.30 -18.58
CA SER A 70 -18.62 32.85 -19.89
C SER A 70 -18.98 34.33 -19.90
N ALA A 71 -18.12 35.18 -20.45
CA ALA A 71 -18.27 36.65 -20.46
C ALA A 71 -19.62 37.15 -21.04
N GLN A 72 -20.40 36.29 -21.70
CA GLN A 72 -21.71 36.60 -22.29
C GLN A 72 -22.90 36.39 -21.34
N ARG A 73 -22.74 35.71 -20.18
CA ARG A 73 -23.86 35.37 -19.24
C ARG A 73 -24.05 36.39 -18.10
N ILE A 74 -23.25 37.44 -18.04
CA ILE A 74 -23.28 38.44 -16.94
C ILE A 74 -24.54 39.33 -16.97
N GLN A 75 -25.33 39.33 -18.05
CA GLN A 75 -26.48 40.25 -18.18
C GLN A 75 -27.84 39.73 -17.69
N GLN A 76 -27.99 38.48 -17.22
CA GLN A 76 -29.36 37.94 -17.01
C GLN A 76 -29.63 37.07 -15.77
N LEU A 77 -28.78 36.99 -14.74
CA LEU A 77 -29.15 36.21 -13.54
C LEU A 77 -28.82 36.93 -12.23
N GLU A 78 -29.84 37.55 -11.63
CA GLU A 78 -29.84 38.06 -10.25
C GLU A 78 -30.16 36.93 -9.25
N SER A 79 -29.27 35.94 -9.16
CA SER A 79 -29.21 35.06 -7.98
C SER A 79 -27.75 34.95 -7.56
N PRO A 80 -27.42 34.96 -6.25
CA PRO A 80 -26.06 34.76 -5.80
C PRO A 80 -25.70 33.28 -5.97
N GLU A 81 -25.42 32.86 -7.20
CA GLU A 81 -24.76 31.59 -7.46
C GLU A 81 -23.34 31.74 -6.90
N VAL A 82 -23.11 31.16 -5.72
CA VAL A 82 -21.78 31.03 -5.14
C VAL A 82 -20.92 30.33 -6.20
N SER A 83 -20.00 31.08 -6.81
CA SER A 83 -19.09 30.55 -7.82
C SER A 83 -18.00 29.77 -7.09
N ILE A 84 -18.29 28.51 -6.77
CA ILE A 84 -17.37 27.59 -6.11
C ILE A 84 -16.39 27.08 -7.16
N GLY A 85 -15.10 27.29 -6.92
CA GLY A 85 -14.02 26.75 -7.74
C GLY A 85 -13.43 25.48 -7.13
N TRP A 86 -12.38 24.99 -7.80
CA TRP A 86 -11.59 23.87 -7.30
C TRP A 86 -10.94 24.10 -5.93
N PRO A 87 -10.41 25.30 -5.60
CA PRO A 87 -9.83 25.54 -4.28
C PRO A 87 -10.82 25.30 -3.13
N GLU A 88 -12.06 25.75 -3.30
CA GLU A 88 -13.12 25.56 -2.30
C GLU A 88 -13.57 24.09 -2.22
N VAL A 89 -13.56 23.37 -3.34
CA VAL A 89 -13.79 21.91 -3.36
C VAL A 89 -12.69 21.18 -2.61
N GLU A 90 -11.41 21.49 -2.86
CA GLU A 90 -10.28 20.89 -2.16
C GLU A 90 -10.33 21.18 -0.65
N GLU A 91 -10.64 22.42 -0.26
CA GLU A 91 -10.83 22.78 1.13
C GLU A 91 -11.95 21.97 1.77
N ALA A 92 -13.12 21.86 1.11
CA ALA A 92 -14.23 21.06 1.62
C ALA A 92 -13.88 19.57 1.77
N LEU A 93 -13.14 18.99 0.82
CA LEU A 93 -12.66 17.60 0.93
C LEU A 93 -11.76 17.40 2.16
N VAL A 94 -10.85 18.35 2.42
CA VAL A 94 -9.98 18.32 3.60
C VAL A 94 -10.80 18.46 4.88
N LEU A 95 -11.77 19.37 4.92
CA LEU A 95 -12.64 19.55 6.08
C LEU A 95 -13.49 18.31 6.36
N LEU A 96 -14.04 17.67 5.33
CA LEU A 96 -14.81 16.42 5.44
C LEU A 96 -13.95 15.28 6.01
N GLN A 97 -12.71 15.15 5.53
CA GLN A 97 -11.79 14.13 6.03
C GLN A 97 -11.40 14.38 7.50
N LEU A 98 -11.06 15.63 7.86
CA LEU A 98 -10.57 15.95 9.20
C LEU A 98 -11.66 15.95 10.28
N PHE A 99 -12.87 16.42 9.95
CA PHE A 99 -13.92 16.64 10.93
C PHE A 99 -15.00 15.55 10.95
N ALA A 100 -15.13 14.75 9.89
CA ALA A 100 -16.20 13.76 9.76
C ALA A 100 -15.72 12.36 9.39
N ASP A 101 -14.41 12.13 9.19
CA ASP A 101 -13.84 10.85 8.75
C ASP A 101 -14.54 10.32 7.48
N LEU A 102 -14.96 11.24 6.59
CA LEU A 102 -15.68 10.92 5.37
C LEU A 102 -14.73 10.83 4.18
N ASP A 103 -14.78 9.69 3.49
CA ASP A 103 -14.15 9.52 2.19
C ASP A 103 -15.08 9.98 1.07
N VAL A 104 -14.59 10.87 0.20
CA VAL A 104 -15.32 11.37 -0.97
C VAL A 104 -14.66 10.87 -2.26
N LEU A 105 -15.42 10.10 -3.03
CA LEU A 105 -15.04 9.56 -4.32
C LEU A 105 -15.55 10.48 -5.44
N LEU A 106 -14.64 11.23 -6.06
CA LEU A 106 -14.91 11.97 -7.28
C LEU A 106 -14.58 11.09 -8.50
N VAL A 107 -15.56 10.84 -9.36
CA VAL A 107 -15.41 10.01 -10.58
C VAL A 107 -15.94 10.76 -11.79
N ALA A 108 -15.35 10.52 -12.96
CA ALA A 108 -15.76 11.21 -14.19
C ALA A 108 -17.00 10.59 -14.83
N SER A 109 -17.33 9.33 -14.52
CA SER A 109 -18.39 8.59 -15.21
C SER A 109 -19.02 7.48 -14.37
N TRP A 110 -20.21 7.04 -14.81
CA TRP A 110 -20.87 5.84 -14.30
C TRP A 110 -20.02 4.57 -14.41
N GLN A 111 -19.19 4.47 -15.44
CA GLN A 111 -18.29 3.33 -15.62
C GLN A 111 -17.25 3.28 -14.50
N GLU A 112 -16.62 4.40 -14.17
CA GLU A 112 -15.65 4.49 -13.07
C GLU A 112 -16.30 4.19 -11.73
N LEU A 113 -17.50 4.75 -11.47
CA LEU A 113 -18.26 4.42 -10.25
C LEU A 113 -18.54 2.92 -10.17
N SER A 114 -18.99 2.29 -11.25
CA SER A 114 -19.28 0.85 -11.27
C SER A 114 -18.06 -0.01 -10.97
N GLN A 115 -16.88 0.37 -11.49
CA GLN A 115 -15.62 -0.30 -11.21
C GLN A 115 -15.23 -0.16 -9.74
N HIS A 116 -15.40 1.04 -9.18
CA HIS A 116 -15.15 1.29 -7.77
C HIS A 116 -16.07 0.46 -6.88
N VAL A 117 -17.39 0.48 -7.12
CA VAL A 117 -18.36 -0.33 -6.37
C VAL A 117 -17.99 -1.82 -6.43
N CYS A 118 -17.64 -2.35 -7.61
CA CYS A 118 -17.19 -3.74 -7.74
C CYS A 118 -15.94 -4.03 -6.89
N ALA A 119 -14.96 -3.13 -6.91
CA ALA A 119 -13.74 -3.26 -6.12
C ALA A 119 -14.01 -3.16 -4.62
N PHE A 120 -14.87 -2.23 -4.22
CA PHE A 120 -15.28 -1.98 -2.83
C PHE A 120 -16.05 -3.16 -2.25
N THR A 121 -17.11 -3.63 -2.92
CA THR A 121 -17.86 -4.83 -2.49
C THR A 121 -16.97 -6.06 -2.42
N LYS A 122 -16.03 -6.23 -3.36
CA LYS A 122 -15.04 -7.30 -3.30
C LYS A 122 -14.11 -7.15 -2.09
N ALA A 123 -13.68 -5.93 -1.77
CA ALA A 123 -12.84 -5.66 -0.60
C ALA A 123 -13.58 -6.01 0.69
N LEU A 124 -14.85 -5.59 0.83
CA LEU A 124 -15.71 -5.92 1.97
C LEU A 124 -15.90 -7.45 2.10
N ALA A 125 -16.25 -8.13 1.02
CA ALA A 125 -16.41 -9.60 1.04
C ALA A 125 -15.11 -10.34 1.43
N GLN A 126 -13.95 -9.76 1.12
CA GLN A 126 -12.64 -10.35 1.48
C GLN A 126 -12.14 -9.94 2.86
N ARG A 127 -12.69 -8.89 3.48
CA ARG A 127 -12.20 -8.30 4.74
C ARG A 127 -12.07 -9.33 5.88
N PRO A 128 -13.07 -10.20 6.18
CA PRO A 128 -12.93 -11.18 7.26
C PRO A 128 -11.79 -12.17 7.01
N SER A 129 -11.64 -12.62 5.76
CA SER A 129 -10.58 -13.54 5.39
C SER A 129 -9.18 -12.91 5.46
N LYS A 130 -9.07 -11.60 5.20
CA LYS A 130 -7.81 -10.84 5.34
C LYS A 130 -7.46 -10.63 6.80
N GLN A 131 -8.40 -10.17 7.63
CA GLN A 131 -8.20 -10.00 9.08
C GLN A 131 -7.75 -11.31 9.75
N CYS A 132 -8.37 -12.43 9.39
CA CYS A 132 -7.96 -13.74 9.92
C CYS A 132 -6.52 -14.12 9.50
N ARG A 133 -6.10 -13.80 8.27
CA ARG A 133 -4.72 -14.01 7.80
C ARG A 133 -3.73 -13.08 8.48
N ASP A 134 -4.10 -11.81 8.67
CA ASP A 134 -3.24 -10.78 9.24
C ASP A 134 -2.96 -11.03 10.74
N THR A 135 -3.89 -11.69 11.43
CA THR A 135 -3.71 -12.14 12.83
C THR A 135 -2.75 -13.33 12.96
N GLN A 136 -2.43 -14.04 11.87
CA GLN A 136 -1.53 -15.19 11.92
C GLN A 136 -0.06 -14.76 11.90
N ALA A 137 0.77 -15.52 12.63
CA ALA A 137 2.23 -15.39 12.51
C ALA A 137 2.64 -15.52 11.03
N PHE A 138 3.57 -14.67 10.59
CA PHE A 138 4.04 -14.58 9.20
C PHE A 138 3.02 -14.09 8.16
N ALA A 139 2.05 -13.25 8.53
CA ALA A 139 1.11 -12.62 7.58
C ALA A 139 1.81 -12.06 6.31
N PHE A 140 2.99 -11.45 6.47
CA PHE A 140 3.87 -10.98 5.39
C PHE A 140 4.17 -12.05 4.31
N CYS A 141 4.36 -13.32 4.71
CA CYS A 141 4.70 -14.40 3.79
C CYS A 141 3.51 -14.88 2.94
N THR A 142 2.28 -14.57 3.36
CA THR A 142 1.05 -15.13 2.77
C THR A 142 0.34 -14.19 1.81
N ALA A 143 0.81 -12.93 1.70
CA ALA A 143 0.17 -11.90 0.89
C ALA A 143 1.16 -11.15 -0.03
N GLY A 144 0.64 -10.66 -1.15
CA GLY A 144 1.36 -9.76 -2.05
C GLY A 144 2.48 -10.41 -2.87
N ARG A 145 3.43 -9.59 -3.33
CA ARG A 145 4.53 -10.00 -4.23
C ARG A 145 5.45 -11.07 -3.58
N TRP A 146 5.47 -11.12 -2.25
CA TRP A 146 6.26 -12.04 -1.44
C TRP A 146 5.70 -13.46 -1.41
N ALA A 147 4.38 -13.63 -1.60
CA ALA A 147 3.72 -14.94 -1.66
C ALA A 147 3.97 -15.70 -2.98
N SER A 148 4.63 -15.07 -3.97
CA SER A 148 4.84 -15.69 -5.28
C SER A 148 5.95 -16.76 -5.24
N GLY A 149 5.54 -18.02 -5.16
CA GLY A 149 6.44 -19.17 -5.23
C GLY A 149 7.24 -19.25 -6.55
N GLN A 150 8.28 -20.07 -6.56
CA GLN A 150 9.00 -20.46 -7.78
C GLN A 150 8.61 -21.91 -8.11
N ARG A 151 8.20 -22.18 -9.35
CA ARG A 151 7.95 -23.57 -9.78
C ARG A 151 9.29 -24.30 -9.83
N VAL A 152 9.32 -25.50 -9.24
CA VAL A 152 10.48 -26.39 -9.23
C VAL A 152 10.04 -27.75 -9.75
N SER A 153 10.75 -28.25 -10.76
CA SER A 153 10.52 -29.58 -11.33
C SER A 153 11.18 -30.67 -10.48
N ARG A 154 10.80 -31.93 -10.68
CA ARG A 154 11.30 -33.08 -9.88
C ARG A 154 12.81 -33.29 -9.99
N ASP A 155 13.41 -32.88 -11.10
CA ASP A 155 14.84 -32.90 -11.39
C ASP A 155 15.61 -31.76 -10.69
N GLY A 156 14.92 -30.88 -9.95
CA GLY A 156 15.52 -29.73 -9.27
C GLY A 156 15.64 -28.48 -10.17
N SER A 157 15.20 -28.55 -11.43
CA SER A 157 15.15 -27.39 -12.30
C SER A 157 14.26 -26.32 -11.68
N GLY A 158 14.82 -25.12 -11.48
CA GLY A 158 14.18 -23.99 -10.78
C GLY A 158 14.73 -23.69 -9.39
N LEU A 159 15.49 -24.59 -8.75
CA LEU A 159 16.06 -24.37 -7.40
C LEU A 159 17.01 -23.16 -7.35
N ARG A 160 17.77 -22.90 -8.42
CA ARG A 160 18.58 -21.68 -8.51
C ARG A 160 17.72 -20.40 -8.46
N GLY A 161 16.55 -20.44 -9.09
CA GLY A 161 15.57 -19.35 -9.02
C GLY A 161 14.97 -19.19 -7.63
N VAL A 162 14.73 -20.30 -6.92
CA VAL A 162 14.33 -20.27 -5.49
C VAL A 162 15.41 -19.58 -4.66
N TRP A 163 16.67 -19.99 -4.82
CA TRP A 163 17.78 -19.41 -4.06
C TRP A 163 17.92 -17.90 -4.32
N TRP A 164 17.80 -17.48 -5.58
CA TRP A 164 17.76 -16.08 -5.94
C TRP A 164 16.60 -15.32 -5.28
N LYS A 165 15.39 -15.89 -5.26
CA LYS A 165 14.24 -15.29 -4.57
C LYS A 165 14.44 -15.22 -3.05
N GLN A 166 15.11 -16.21 -2.45
CA GLN A 166 15.46 -16.23 -1.02
C GLN A 166 16.43 -15.09 -0.67
N ILE A 167 17.50 -14.89 -1.46
CA ILE A 167 18.39 -13.74 -1.30
C ILE A 167 17.64 -12.41 -1.43
N ARG A 168 16.63 -12.35 -2.30
CA ARG A 168 15.78 -11.15 -2.44
C ARG A 168 14.81 -10.88 -1.29
N GLN A 169 14.63 -11.82 -0.36
CA GLN A 169 13.81 -11.59 0.85
C GLN A 169 14.51 -10.67 1.85
N PHE A 170 15.83 -10.56 1.79
CA PHE A 170 16.56 -9.63 2.65
C PHE A 170 16.23 -8.18 2.28
N ASN A 171 16.04 -7.36 3.30
CA ASN A 171 15.79 -5.93 3.11
C ASN A 171 16.94 -5.27 2.33
N ARG A 172 16.59 -4.35 1.42
CA ARG A 172 17.53 -3.57 0.60
C ARG A 172 18.35 -4.40 -0.41
N VAL A 173 17.84 -5.58 -0.82
CA VAL A 173 18.47 -6.39 -1.88
C VAL A 173 17.81 -6.14 -3.24
N SER A 174 18.60 -5.58 -4.16
CA SER A 174 18.20 -5.40 -5.55
C SER A 174 18.41 -6.68 -6.38
N PRO A 175 17.72 -6.84 -7.53
CA PRO A 175 17.94 -7.96 -8.45
C PRO A 175 19.40 -8.17 -8.83
N ALA A 176 20.14 -7.09 -9.11
CA ALA A 176 21.55 -7.17 -9.50
C ALA A 176 22.46 -7.67 -8.37
N VAL A 177 22.14 -7.32 -7.12
CA VAL A 177 22.86 -7.80 -5.93
C VAL A 177 22.59 -9.29 -5.72
N ALA A 178 21.34 -9.71 -5.83
CA ALA A 178 20.97 -11.13 -5.76
C ALA A 178 21.65 -11.94 -6.86
N ASP A 179 21.72 -11.42 -8.09
CA ASP A 179 22.46 -12.05 -9.18
C ASP A 179 23.95 -12.20 -8.87
N ALA A 180 24.59 -11.18 -8.31
CA ALA A 180 25.99 -11.25 -7.93
C ALA A 180 26.23 -12.38 -6.91
N ILE A 181 25.43 -12.41 -5.83
CA ILE A 181 25.56 -13.40 -4.75
C ILE A 181 25.28 -14.81 -5.27
N VAL A 182 24.19 -15.03 -6.00
CA VAL A 182 23.84 -16.36 -6.54
C VAL A 182 24.81 -16.81 -7.63
N THR A 183 25.46 -15.89 -8.33
CA THR A 183 26.52 -16.24 -9.29
C THR A 183 27.78 -16.70 -8.58
N ALA A 184 28.20 -16.02 -7.50
CA ALA A 184 29.35 -16.42 -6.71
C ALA A 184 29.09 -17.71 -5.89
N PHE A 185 27.88 -17.84 -5.34
CA PHE A 185 27.47 -18.96 -4.51
C PHE A 185 26.15 -19.55 -5.03
N PRO A 186 26.22 -20.53 -5.95
CA PRO A 186 25.04 -21.03 -6.68
C PRO A 186 24.10 -21.89 -5.83
N SER A 187 24.45 -22.19 -4.56
CA SER A 187 23.57 -22.85 -3.61
C SER A 187 23.77 -22.32 -2.17
N PRO A 188 22.74 -22.39 -1.31
CA PRO A 188 22.87 -22.02 0.10
C PRO A 188 23.97 -22.79 0.82
N ARG A 189 24.13 -24.08 0.50
CA ARG A 189 25.13 -24.96 1.13
C ARG A 189 26.57 -24.51 0.84
N LEU A 190 26.86 -24.07 -0.39
CA LEU A 190 28.17 -23.55 -0.75
C LEU A 190 28.49 -22.25 0.00
N LEU A 191 27.48 -21.39 0.17
CA LEU A 191 27.64 -20.17 0.96
C LEU A 191 27.88 -20.46 2.44
N GLN A 192 27.12 -21.41 3.02
CA GLN A 192 27.33 -21.86 4.41
C GLN A 192 28.73 -22.46 4.62
N GLN A 193 29.19 -23.31 3.69
CA GLN A 193 30.54 -23.88 3.73
C GLN A 193 31.62 -22.79 3.69
N ALA A 194 31.44 -21.76 2.86
CA ALA A 194 32.36 -20.64 2.80
C ALA A 194 32.41 -19.87 4.14
N PHE A 195 31.27 -19.63 4.78
CA PHE A 195 31.24 -19.02 6.12
C PHE A 195 31.92 -19.89 7.19
N SER A 196 31.75 -21.22 7.13
CA SER A 196 32.40 -22.13 8.08
C SER A 196 33.91 -22.25 7.86
N ALA A 197 34.40 -21.96 6.65
CA ALA A 197 35.82 -22.00 6.32
C ALA A 197 36.58 -20.72 6.72
N CYS A 198 35.88 -19.62 7.02
CA CYS A 198 36.49 -18.39 7.51
C CYS A 198 37.19 -18.60 8.86
N SER A 199 38.36 -18.00 9.02
CA SER A 199 39.17 -18.17 10.24
C SER A 199 38.79 -17.20 11.35
N THR A 200 38.20 -16.06 10.99
CA THR A 200 37.79 -15.02 11.94
C THR A 200 36.34 -14.62 11.73
N GLU A 201 35.70 -14.12 12.80
CA GLU A 201 34.34 -13.61 12.70
C GLU A 201 34.24 -12.40 11.77
N GLN A 202 35.23 -11.51 11.79
CA GLN A 202 35.25 -10.33 10.91
C GLN A 202 35.30 -10.71 9.43
N GLU A 203 36.13 -11.69 9.07
CA GLU A 203 36.19 -12.25 7.71
C GLU A 203 34.85 -12.87 7.32
N ARG A 204 34.27 -13.67 8.22
CA ARG A 204 32.98 -14.34 8.01
C ARG A 204 31.85 -13.34 7.75
N LEU A 205 31.77 -12.28 8.55
CA LEU A 205 30.78 -11.22 8.39
C LEU A 205 31.04 -10.38 7.12
N GLY A 206 32.30 -10.22 6.70
CA GLY A 206 32.71 -9.46 5.53
C GLY A 206 32.77 -10.25 4.21
N LEU A 207 32.54 -11.56 4.22
CA LEU A 207 32.79 -12.47 3.09
C LEU A 207 32.17 -12.00 1.76
N LEU A 208 30.96 -11.42 1.82
CA LEU A 208 30.24 -10.97 0.64
C LEU A 208 30.43 -9.48 0.35
N ALA A 209 31.02 -8.71 1.26
CA ALA A 209 31.01 -7.24 1.24
C ALA A 209 31.58 -6.67 -0.05
N ASP A 210 32.67 -7.27 -0.52
CA ASP A 210 33.42 -6.82 -1.69
C ASP A 210 32.95 -7.42 -3.02
N LEU A 211 31.93 -8.27 -2.99
CA LEU A 211 31.45 -8.94 -4.18
C LEU A 211 30.94 -7.92 -5.22
N PRO A 212 31.47 -7.92 -6.45
CA PRO A 212 31.12 -6.93 -7.45
C PRO A 212 29.70 -7.15 -7.98
N VAL A 213 28.94 -6.07 -8.06
CA VAL A 213 27.59 -6.05 -8.59
C VAL A 213 27.66 -5.49 -10.02
N LYS A 214 27.19 -6.27 -11.00
CA LYS A 214 27.15 -5.84 -12.40
C LYS A 214 26.42 -4.50 -12.52
N ALA A 215 27.13 -3.48 -12.98
CA ALA A 215 26.55 -2.17 -13.27
C ALA A 215 25.86 -2.22 -14.65
N ARG A 216 24.79 -1.44 -14.81
CA ARG A 216 24.33 -1.06 -16.15
C ARG A 216 25.34 -0.07 -16.73
N GLU A 217 25.51 -0.11 -18.03
CA GLU A 217 26.45 0.74 -18.78
C GLU A 217 26.33 2.21 -18.33
N GLY A 218 27.47 2.86 -18.06
CA GLY A 218 27.53 4.24 -17.58
C GLY A 218 27.28 4.47 -16.08
N ARG A 219 27.03 3.42 -15.27
CA ARG A 219 26.93 3.56 -13.80
C ARG A 219 28.21 3.17 -13.09
N GLN A 220 28.46 3.82 -11.96
CA GLN A 220 29.58 3.53 -11.07
C GLN A 220 29.58 2.04 -10.64
N PRO A 221 30.76 1.41 -10.51
CA PRO A 221 30.87 0.05 -9.99
C PRO A 221 30.31 0.00 -8.56
N ARG A 222 29.50 -1.02 -8.29
CA ARG A 222 28.87 -1.23 -6.99
C ARG A 222 29.31 -2.58 -6.41
N ARG A 223 29.27 -2.67 -5.09
CA ARG A 223 29.53 -3.91 -4.32
C ARG A 223 28.31 -4.23 -3.48
N VAL A 224 28.24 -5.45 -2.96
CA VAL A 224 27.17 -5.89 -2.05
C VAL A 224 27.13 -5.05 -0.77
N GLY A 225 28.31 -4.74 -0.22
CA GLY A 225 28.47 -3.91 0.98
C GLY A 225 28.48 -4.73 2.29
N PRO A 226 29.14 -4.20 3.33
CA PRO A 226 29.39 -4.93 4.58
C PRO A 226 28.12 -5.21 5.39
N ASP A 227 27.16 -4.29 5.40
CA ASP A 227 25.88 -4.46 6.10
C ASP A 227 25.13 -5.71 5.60
N LEU A 228 24.95 -5.81 4.29
CA LEU A 228 24.23 -6.93 3.71
C LEU A 228 24.99 -8.25 3.87
N SER A 229 26.33 -8.22 3.76
CA SER A 229 27.17 -9.38 4.04
C SER A 229 26.96 -9.91 5.46
N ARG A 230 27.00 -9.02 6.46
CA ARG A 230 26.75 -9.34 7.86
C ARG A 230 25.37 -9.96 8.05
N ARG A 231 24.31 -9.35 7.48
CA ARG A 231 22.93 -9.83 7.63
C ARG A 231 22.72 -11.23 7.05
N ILE A 232 23.29 -11.51 5.88
CA ILE A 232 23.21 -12.84 5.26
C ILE A 232 23.98 -13.87 6.08
N CYS A 233 25.18 -13.51 6.57
CA CYS A 233 25.95 -14.39 7.45
C CYS A 233 25.16 -14.74 8.71
N LEU A 234 24.67 -13.74 9.43
CA LEU A 234 23.89 -13.92 10.66
C LEU A 234 22.66 -14.81 10.40
N PHE A 235 21.90 -14.54 9.35
CA PHE A 235 20.72 -15.35 9.00
C PHE A 235 21.05 -16.82 8.73
N LEU A 236 22.16 -17.11 8.04
CA LEU A 236 22.52 -18.48 7.66
C LEU A 236 23.29 -19.26 8.73
N THR A 237 23.69 -18.60 9.83
CA THR A 237 24.53 -19.19 10.88
C THR A 237 23.91 -19.12 12.29
N THR A 238 22.94 -18.24 12.52
CA THR A 238 22.26 -18.12 13.82
C THR A 238 21.35 -19.30 14.12
N ALA A 239 21.26 -19.68 15.39
CA ALA A 239 20.22 -20.58 15.91
C ALA A 239 19.06 -19.81 16.56
N ASN A 240 19.20 -18.50 16.77
CA ASN A 240 18.17 -17.65 17.37
C ASN A 240 17.19 -17.15 16.29
N PRO A 241 15.92 -17.58 16.28
CA PRO A 241 14.92 -17.13 15.31
C PRO A 241 14.50 -15.66 15.51
N ASP A 242 14.69 -15.10 16.70
CA ASP A 242 14.30 -13.73 17.06
C ASP A 242 15.42 -12.71 16.83
N LEU A 243 16.54 -13.14 16.23
CA LEU A 243 17.67 -12.25 15.94
C LEU A 243 17.29 -11.19 14.90
N LEU A 244 17.34 -9.92 15.30
CA LEU A 244 17.13 -8.80 14.40
C LEU A 244 18.38 -8.56 13.55
N LEU A 245 18.22 -8.68 12.22
CA LEU A 245 19.31 -8.54 11.27
C LEU A 245 19.67 -7.07 11.00
N ASP A 246 18.69 -6.17 10.99
CA ASP A 246 18.85 -4.76 10.57
C ASP A 246 19.29 -3.82 11.70
N LEU A 247 19.66 -4.33 12.88
CA LEU A 247 20.29 -3.53 13.93
C LEU A 247 21.77 -3.30 13.58
N GLY A 248 22.07 -2.09 13.09
CA GLY A 248 23.43 -1.61 12.94
C GLY A 248 24.00 -1.24 14.31
N PHE A 249 25.12 -1.86 14.67
CA PHE A 249 26.06 -1.33 15.65
C PHE A 249 27.33 -0.94 14.89
#